data_AF-F6INR0-F1
#
_entry.id   AF-F6INR0-F1
#
_cell.length_a   1.000
_cell.length_b   1.000
_cell.length_c   1.000
_cell.angle_alpha   90.00
_cell.angle_beta   90.00
_cell.angle_gamma   90.00
#
_symmetry.space_group_name_H-M   'P 1'
#
loop_
_entity.id
_entity.type
_entity.pdbx_description
1 polymer ?
#
loop_
_entity_poly.entity_id
_entity_poly.type
_entity_poly.pdbx_seq_one_letter_code
_entity_poly.pdbx_strand_id
1 'polypeptide(L)' 'MTFLKGLIPGFLLTWVVSLIIGSNGSQGGMLSIQHTYIEGHSFYWSWPLFIAATALSWALFAMMD' A
#
# COMPACT_ATOMS: atom_id res chain seq x y z
N MET A 1 19.96 3.25 3.46
CA MET A 1 19.54 3.07 2.05
C MET A 1 18.48 1.99 1.87
N THR A 2 18.42 0.97 2.74
CA THR A 2 17.44 -0.12 2.73
C THR A 2 15.99 0.32 2.96
N PHE A 3 15.75 1.34 3.80
CA PHE A 3 14.39 1.90 3.97
C PHE A 3 13.82 2.50 2.68
N LEU A 4 14.65 3.27 1.97
CA LEU A 4 14.24 3.88 0.70
C LEU A 4 13.97 2.83 -0.39
N LYS A 5 14.74 1.73 -0.39
CA LYS A 5 14.47 0.58 -1.26
C LYS A 5 13.14 -0.12 -0.92
N GLY A 6 12.75 -0.13 0.35
CA GLY A 6 11.48 -0.72 0.82
C GLY A 6 10.22 0.05 0.39
N LEU A 7 10.34 1.35 0.07
CA LEU A 7 9.20 2.17 -0.36
C LEU A 7 8.61 1.69 -1.69
N ILE A 8 9.44 1.26 -2.64
CA ILE A 8 8.99 0.84 -3.98
C ILE A 8 8.07 -0.40 -3.89
N PRO A 9 8.52 -1.53 -3.33
CA PRO A 9 7.65 -2.70 -3.17
C PRO A 9 6.50 -2.44 -2.18
N GLY A 10 6.70 -1.62 -1.14
CA GLY A 10 5.64 -1.20 -0.23
C GLY A 10 4.51 -0.46 -0.95
N PHE A 11 4.86 0.49 -1.82
CA PHE A 11 3.92 1.22 -2.68
C PHE A 11 3.16 0.29 -3.62
N LEU A 12 3.87 -0.58 -4.35
CA LEU A 12 3.26 -1.51 -5.30
C LEU A 12 2.28 -2.47 -4.62
N LEU A 13 2.67 -3.05 -3.48
CA LEU A 13 1.82 -3.97 -2.73
C LEU A 13 0.57 -3.25 -2.21
N THR A 14 0.73 -2.03 -1.72
CA THR A 14 -0.40 -1.21 -1.26
C THR A 14 -1.39 -0.97 -2.38
N TRP A 15 -0.89 -0.54 -3.53
CA TRP A 15 -1.72 -0.18 -4.67
C TRP A 15 -2.49 -1.37 -5.23
N VAL A 16 -1.85 -2.54 -5.36
CA VAL A 16 -2.51 -3.76 -5.84
C VAL A 16 -3.59 -4.22 -4.86
N VAL A 17 -3.28 -4.29 -3.57
CA VAL A 17 -4.22 -4.80 -2.55
C VAL A 17 -5.37 -3.82 -2.32
N SER A 18 -5.11 -2.51 -2.27
CA SER A 18 -6.17 -1.50 -2.13
C SER A 18 -7.09 -1.49 -3.35
N LEU A 19 -6.56 -1.66 -4.56
CA LEU A 19 -7.33 -1.74 -5.79
C LEU A 19 -8.25 -2.96 -5.77
N ILE A 20 -7.74 -4.15 -5.46
CA ILE A 20 -8.54 -5.38 -5.45
C ILE A 20 -9.65 -5.31 -4.39
N ILE A 21 -9.33 -4.91 -3.15
CA ILE A 21 -10.34 -4.88 -2.08
C ILE A 21 -11.35 -3.74 -2.34
N GLY A 22 -10.87 -2.57 -2.75
CA GLY A 22 -11.70 -1.41 -3.05
C GLY A 22 -12.63 -1.63 -4.25
N SER A 23 -12.18 -2.32 -5.30
CA SER A 23 -13.01 -2.66 -6.47
C SER A 23 -14.15 -3.62 -6.13
N ASN A 24 -14.01 -4.40 -5.06
CA ASN A 24 -15.08 -5.26 -4.53
C ASN A 24 -16.09 -4.47 -3.66
N GLY A 25 -15.97 -3.15 -3.56
CA GLY A 25 -16.85 -2.30 -2.76
C GLY A 25 -16.57 -2.35 -1.25
N SER A 26 -15.47 -2.99 -0.83
CA SER A 26 -15.08 -3.10 0.57
C SER A 26 -14.13 -1.98 0.97
N GLN A 27 -14.38 -1.38 2.13
CA GLN A 27 -13.48 -0.40 2.75
C GLN A 27 -12.33 -1.07 3.54
N GLY A 28 -12.28 -2.40 3.58
CA GLY A 28 -11.18 -3.15 4.20
C GLY A 28 -11.09 -3.04 5.72
N GLY A 29 -12.08 -2.47 6.41
CA GLY A 29 -12.13 -2.37 7.88
C GLY A 29 -10.90 -1.65 8.44
N MET A 30 -10.03 -2.39 9.13
CA MET A 30 -8.75 -1.89 9.67
C MET A 30 -7.79 -1.36 8.59
N LEU A 31 -7.90 -1.87 7.36
CA LEU A 31 -7.11 -1.37 6.23
C LEU A 31 -7.53 0.05 5.80
N SER A 32 -8.71 0.54 6.18
CA SER A 32 -9.19 1.90 5.89
C SER A 32 -8.93 2.30 4.43
N ILE A 33 -9.51 1.56 3.50
CA ILE A 33 -9.32 1.78 2.07
C ILE A 33 -10.11 3.02 1.65
N GLN A 34 -9.38 4.03 1.19
CA GLN A 34 -9.92 5.28 0.69
C GLN A 34 -10.03 5.23 -0.83
N HIS A 35 -11.24 5.47 -1.32
CA HIS A 35 -11.45 5.74 -2.73
C HIS A 35 -11.21 7.23 -2.99
N THR A 36 -10.14 7.54 -3.70
CA THR A 36 -9.73 8.91 -3.99
C THR A 36 -9.94 9.18 -5.48
N TYR A 37 -10.47 10.34 -5.80
CA TYR A 37 -10.74 10.76 -7.17
C TYR A 37 -9.90 11.99 -7.50
N ILE A 38 -9.00 11.87 -8.48
CA ILE A 38 -8.09 12.93 -8.92
C ILE A 38 -8.20 13.07 -10.43
N GLU A 39 -8.51 14.27 -10.92
CA GLU A 39 -8.51 14.62 -12.35
C GLU A 39 -9.28 13.63 -13.26
N GLY A 40 -10.42 13.12 -12.80
CA GLY A 40 -11.20 12.16 -13.59
C GLY A 40 -10.89 10.69 -13.30
N HIS A 41 -9.80 10.41 -12.60
CA HIS A 41 -9.33 9.06 -12.32
C HIS A 41 -9.63 8.65 -10.87
N SER A 42 -10.29 7.51 -10.73
CA SER A 42 -10.47 6.83 -9.44
C SER A 42 -9.23 6.00 -9.11
N PHE A 43 -8.73 6.14 -7.89
CA PHE A 43 -7.74 5.21 -7.33
C PHE A 43 -8.08 4.84 -5.89
N TYR A 44 -7.69 3.62 -5.52
CA TYR A 44 -7.83 3.15 -4.16
C TYR A 44 -6.50 3.26 -3.42
N TRP A 45 -6.54 3.82 -2.22
CA TRP A 45 -5.37 3.99 -1.38
C TRP A 45 -5.63 3.48 0.03
N SER A 46 -4.59 3.11 0.74
CA SER A 46 -4.67 2.81 2.16
C SER A 46 -3.36 3.20 2.84
N TRP A 47 -3.45 4.20 3.72
CA TRP A 47 -2.31 4.61 4.55
C TRP A 47 -1.84 3.52 5.52
N PRO A 48 -2.73 2.81 6.25
CA PRO A 48 -2.31 1.71 7.13
C PRO A 48 -1.58 0.60 6.39
N LEU A 49 -2.08 0.21 5.21
CA LEU A 49 -1.47 -0.81 4.37
C LEU A 49 -0.11 -0.36 3.84
N PHE A 50 0.03 0.92 3.45
CA PHE A 50 1.30 1.47 2.99
C PHE A 50 2.40 1.42 4.04
N ILE A 51 2.08 1.81 5.26
CA ILE A 51 3.03 1.78 6.37
C ILE A 51 3.41 0.32 6.68
N ALA A 52 2.43 -0.59 6.75
CA ALA A 52 2.69 -2.01 7.02
C ALA A 52 3.53 -2.66 5.92
N ALA A 53 3.21 -2.41 4.64
CA ALA A 53 3.92 -2.96 3.50
C ALA A 53 5.34 -2.41 3.40
N THR A 54 5.54 -1.12 3.65
CA THR A 54 6.86 -0.50 3.66
C THR A 54 7.70 -1.01 4.82
N ALA A 55 7.13 -1.13 6.02
CA ALA A 55 7.83 -1.70 7.18
C ALA A 55 8.23 -3.16 6.94
N LEU A 56 7.34 -3.97 6.37
CA LEU A 56 7.62 -5.35 5.99
C LEU A 56 8.76 -5.42 4.96
N SER A 57 8.69 -4.63 3.89
CA SER A 57 9.75 -4.66 2.88
C SER A 57 11.08 -4.14 3.41
N TRP A 58 11.07 -3.12 4.26
CA TRP A 58 12.28 -2.65 4.91
C TRP A 58 12.88 -3.74 5.80
N ALA A 59 12.07 -4.43 6.60
CA ALA A 59 12.53 -5.53 7.45
C ALA A 59 13.15 -6.65 6.62
N LEU A 60 12.54 -7.04 5.50
CA LEU A 60 13.10 -8.03 4.58
C LEU A 60 14.45 -7.59 4.03
N PHE A 61 14.58 -6.33 3.56
CA PHE A 61 15.86 -5.82 3.08
C PHE A 61 16.90 -5.72 4.20
N ALA A 62 16.51 -5.39 5.43
CA ALA A 62 17.39 -5.34 6.57
C ALA A 62 17.90 -6.73 7.00
N MET A 63 17.13 -7.80 6.74
CA MET A 63 17.57 -9.18 6.98
C MET A 63 18.52 -9.71 5.89
N MET A 64 18.53 -9.06 4.71
CA MET A 64 19.38 -9.44 3.58
C MET A 64 20.71 -8.68 3.52
N ASP A 65 20.84 -7.62 4.32
CA ASP A 65 22.05 -6.81 4.50
C ASP A 65 22.98 -7.49 5.52
#